data_AF-A0A0R1V4D4-F1
#
_entry.id   AF-A0A0R1V4D4-F1
#
_cell.length_a   1.000
_cell.length_b   1.000
_cell.length_c   1.000
_cell.angle_alpha   90.00
_cell.angle_beta   90.00
_cell.angle_gamma   90.00
#
_symmetry.space_group_name_H-M   'P 1'
#
loop_
_entity.id
_entity.type
_entity.pdbx_description
1 polymer ?
#
loop_
_entity_poly.entity_id
_entity_poly.type
_entity_poly.pdbx_seq_one_letter_code
_entity_poly.pdbx_strand_id
1 'polypeptide(L)'
;MINATLFIIQIMEIILIGQEKALEQLSTGINRLKHADQMLDDLLPLPVGLSDRQRNIVVGMREIVRYLYQQAVFCYSLNAITDQDLAKVLGTTRYRLDQQMSHLEAQGIIKLMQEKPKIHQLTNDAYLKLD
;
A
#
# COMPACT_ATOMS: atom_id res chain seq x y z
N MET A 1 -29.72 29.60 -28.89
CA MET A 1 -30.15 28.42 -28.09
C MET A 1 -29.31 27.18 -28.37
N ILE A 2 -29.16 26.75 -29.63
CA ILE A 2 -28.40 25.55 -30.04
C ILE A 2 -26.96 25.50 -29.47
N ASN A 3 -26.28 26.64 -29.39
CA ASN A 3 -24.89 26.73 -28.92
C ASN A 3 -24.71 26.43 -27.42
N ALA A 4 -25.66 26.84 -26.58
CA ALA A 4 -25.62 26.56 -25.15
C ALA A 4 -25.91 25.07 -24.86
N THR A 5 -26.84 24.47 -25.61
CA THR A 5 -27.13 23.04 -25.51
C THR A 5 -25.94 22.19 -25.94
N LEU A 6 -25.27 22.54 -27.05
CA LEU A 6 -24.06 21.87 -27.50
C LEU A 6 -22.92 21.98 -26.48
N PHE A 7 -22.73 23.16 -25.89
CA PHE A 7 -21.76 23.36 -24.82
C PHE A 7 -22.07 22.47 -23.60
N ILE A 8 -23.34 22.39 -23.17
CA ILE A 8 -23.74 21.51 -22.06
C ILE A 8 -23.46 20.04 -22.38
N ILE A 9 -23.77 19.58 -23.60
CA ILE A 9 -23.49 18.20 -24.03
C ILE A 9 -21.99 17.90 -23.96
N GLN A 10 -21.15 18.80 -24.47
CA GLN A 10 -19.69 18.63 -24.41
C GLN A 10 -19.17 18.55 -22.97
N ILE A 11 -19.70 19.36 -22.05
CA ILE A 11 -19.32 19.29 -20.64
C ILE A 11 -19.75 17.94 -20.03
N MET A 12 -20.95 17.46 -20.35
CA MET A 12 -21.43 16.15 -19.89
C MET A 12 -20.53 15.00 -20.40
N GLU A 13 -20.10 15.04 -21.65
CA GLU A 13 -19.18 14.07 -22.23
C GLU A 13 -17.81 14.09 -21.54
N ILE A 14 -17.26 15.29 -21.27
CA ILE A 14 -15.99 15.43 -20.54
C ILE A 14 -16.08 14.83 -19.14
N ILE A 15 -17.18 15.10 -18.43
CA ILE A 15 -17.41 14.56 -17.09
C ILE A 15 -17.50 13.03 -17.15
N LEU A 16 -18.25 12.49 -18.11
CA LEU A 16 -18.42 11.05 -18.27
C LEU A 16 -17.08 10.35 -18.53
N ILE A 17 -16.28 10.85 -19.48
CA ILE A 17 -14.95 10.32 -19.80
C ILE A 17 -14.02 10.41 -18.58
N GLY A 18 -14.10 11.49 -17.81
CA GLY A 18 -13.35 11.65 -16.56
C GLY A 18 -13.70 10.58 -15.53
N GLN A 19 -15.00 10.29 -15.37
CA GLN A 19 -15.47 9.26 -14.44
C GLN A 19 -15.08 7.85 -14.88
N GLU A 20 -15.16 7.54 -16.18
CA GLU A 20 -14.75 6.25 -16.73
C GLU A 20 -13.25 5.99 -16.47
N LYS A 21 -12.40 6.99 -16.73
CA LYS A 21 -10.95 6.88 -16.44
C LYS A 21 -10.67 6.70 -14.95
N ALA A 22 -11.39 7.43 -14.09
CA ALA A 22 -11.24 7.27 -12.64
C ALA A 22 -11.65 5.86 -12.20
N LEU A 23 -12.74 5.32 -12.74
CA LEU A 23 -13.19 3.94 -12.45
C LEU A 23 -12.18 2.90 -12.92
N GLU A 24 -11.59 3.07 -14.12
CA GLU A 24 -10.57 2.18 -14.64
C GLU A 24 -9.32 2.14 -13.75
N GLN A 25 -8.84 3.32 -13.31
CA GLN A 25 -7.70 3.43 -12.40
C GLN A 25 -7.99 2.80 -11.03
N LEU A 26 -9.18 3.03 -10.47
CA LEU A 26 -9.60 2.42 -9.21
C LEU A 26 -9.68 0.89 -9.34
N SER A 27 -10.27 0.38 -10.42
CA SER A 27 -10.38 -1.06 -10.67
C SER A 27 -9.00 -1.72 -10.79
N THR A 28 -8.09 -1.08 -11.54
CA THR A 28 -6.69 -1.51 -11.67
C THR A 28 -5.98 -1.53 -10.32
N GLY A 29 -6.12 -0.46 -9.53
CA GLY A 29 -5.55 -0.38 -8.19
C GLY A 29 -6.10 -1.45 -7.24
N ILE A 30 -7.41 -1.73 -7.27
CA ILE A 30 -8.04 -2.80 -6.48
C ILE A 30 -7.46 -4.16 -6.86
N ASN A 31 -7.28 -4.44 -8.15
CA ASN A 31 -6.68 -5.69 -8.60
C ASN A 31 -5.23 -5.84 -8.13
N ARG A 32 -4.44 -4.76 -8.20
CA ARG A 32 -3.07 -4.72 -7.65
C ARG A 32 -3.04 -4.98 -6.14
N LEU A 33 -4.00 -4.43 -5.37
CA LEU A 33 -4.11 -4.74 -3.94
C LEU A 33 -4.45 -6.19 -3.65
N LYS A 34 -5.39 -6.78 -4.41
CA LYS A 34 -5.71 -8.19 -4.27
C LYS A 34 -4.49 -9.07 -4.57
N HIS A 35 -3.71 -8.70 -5.58
CA HIS A 35 -2.47 -9.40 -5.90
C HIS A 35 -1.42 -9.24 -4.78
N ALA A 36 -1.26 -8.03 -4.25
CA ALA A 36 -0.39 -7.79 -3.09
C ALA A 36 -0.81 -8.62 -1.86
N ASP A 37 -2.11 -8.71 -1.58
CA ASP A 37 -2.65 -9.51 -0.48
C ASP A 37 -2.35 -11.01 -0.68
N GLN A 38 -2.43 -11.53 -1.90
CA GLN A 38 -2.03 -12.91 -2.23
C GLN A 38 -0.52 -13.12 -2.07
N MET A 39 0.30 -12.19 -2.55
CA MET A 39 1.74 -12.29 -2.40
C MET A 39 2.20 -12.23 -0.94
N LEU A 40 1.44 -11.58 -0.05
CA LEU A 40 1.70 -11.59 1.38
C LEU A 40 1.55 -12.99 1.98
N ASP A 41 0.68 -13.84 1.42
CA ASP A 41 0.57 -15.24 1.83
C ASP A 41 1.83 -16.04 1.50
N ASP A 42 2.47 -15.74 0.37
CA ASP A 42 3.72 -16.39 -0.04
C ASP A 42 4.95 -15.83 0.68
N LEU A 43 5.02 -14.50 0.86
CA LEU A 43 6.16 -13.81 1.47
C LEU A 43 6.20 -13.98 2.99
N LEU A 44 5.03 -13.95 3.63
CA LEU A 44 4.86 -14.04 5.07
C LEU A 44 3.82 -15.11 5.41
N PRO A 45 4.14 -16.39 5.14
CA PRO A 45 3.22 -17.48 5.43
C PRO A 45 2.95 -17.53 6.93
N LEU A 46 1.72 -17.93 7.28
CA LEU A 46 1.31 -18.17 8.66
C LEU A 46 1.50 -19.67 8.95
N PRO A 47 2.64 -20.11 9.50
CA PRO A 47 2.84 -21.52 9.83
C PRO A 47 1.81 -22.01 10.84
N VAL A 48 1.38 -23.25 10.65
CA VAL A 48 0.47 -23.94 11.57
C VAL A 48 1.21 -24.19 12.89
N GLY A 49 0.57 -23.87 14.02
CA GLY A 49 1.12 -24.10 15.36
C GLY A 49 1.88 -22.93 16.00
N LEU A 50 1.80 -21.73 15.44
CA LEU A 50 2.34 -20.53 16.08
C LEU A 50 1.67 -20.24 17.44
N SER A 51 2.48 -19.86 18.43
CA SER A 51 1.97 -19.21 19.64
C SER A 51 1.28 -17.88 19.29
N ASP A 52 0.36 -17.44 20.13
CA ASP A 52 -0.34 -16.16 19.95
C ASP A 52 0.63 -14.99 19.76
N ARG A 53 1.77 -15.03 20.47
CA ARG A 53 2.83 -14.03 20.34
C ARG A 53 3.46 -14.03 18.94
N GLN A 54 3.79 -15.20 18.40
CA GLN A 54 4.39 -15.30 17.06
C GLN A 54 3.38 -14.91 15.97
N ARG A 55 2.12 -15.34 16.11
CA ARG A 55 1.04 -14.93 15.21
C ARG A 55 0.89 -13.41 15.19
N ASN A 56 0.88 -12.78 16.36
CA ASN A 56 0.78 -11.32 16.49
C ASN A 56 1.94 -10.55 15.84
N ILE A 57 3.14 -11.14 15.79
CA ILE A 57 4.29 -10.54 15.10
C ILE A 57 4.09 -10.61 13.58
N VAL A 58 3.77 -11.80 13.06
CA VAL A 58 3.55 -12.03 11.62
C VAL A 58 2.39 -11.20 11.08
N VAL A 59 1.27 -11.13 11.81
CA VAL A 59 0.11 -10.32 11.43
C VAL A 59 0.50 -8.85 11.29
N GLY A 60 1.19 -8.27 12.27
CA GLY A 60 1.56 -6.85 12.14
C GLY A 60 2.65 -6.59 11.09
N MET A 61 3.55 -7.55 10.82
CA MET A 61 4.46 -7.46 9.66
C MET A 61 3.68 -7.42 8.35
N ARG A 62 2.64 -8.25 8.21
CA ARG A 62 1.77 -8.25 7.03
C ARG A 62 1.00 -6.94 6.88
N GLU A 63 0.50 -6.37 7.98
CA GLU A 63 -0.18 -5.07 7.96
C GLU A 63 0.74 -3.94 7.50
N ILE A 64 2.00 -3.92 7.97
CA ILE A 64 3.02 -2.96 7.51
C ILE A 64 3.24 -3.09 6.01
N VAL A 65 3.53 -4.30 5.53
CA VAL A 65 3.86 -4.53 4.12
C VAL A 65 2.65 -4.20 3.23
N ARG A 66 1.43 -4.54 3.67
CA ARG A 66 0.18 -4.16 2.99
C ARG A 66 0.02 -2.65 2.86
N TYR A 67 0.33 -1.90 3.91
CA TYR A 67 0.27 -0.44 3.87
C TYR A 67 1.30 0.14 2.88
N LEU A 68 2.53 -0.37 2.92
CA LEU A 68 3.57 0.07 1.98
C LEU A 68 3.22 -0.29 0.52
N TYR A 69 2.51 -1.40 0.28
CA TYR A 69 1.94 -1.73 -1.04
C TYR A 69 0.81 -0.79 -1.46
N GLN A 70 -0.08 -0.39 -0.55
CA GLN A 70 -1.11 0.61 -0.86
C GLN A 70 -0.47 1.95 -1.24
N GLN A 71 0.57 2.35 -0.52
CA GLN A 71 1.36 3.52 -0.85
C GLN A 71 2.03 3.37 -2.23
N ALA A 72 2.67 2.23 -2.50
CA ALA A 72 3.24 1.92 -3.80
C ALA A 72 2.25 2.05 -4.98
N VAL A 73 1.05 1.47 -4.82
CA VAL A 73 0.06 1.35 -5.89
C VAL A 73 -0.68 2.66 -6.16
N PHE A 74 -1.07 3.39 -5.11
CA PHE A 74 -1.94 4.57 -5.24
C PHE A 74 -1.23 5.90 -5.02
N CYS A 75 -0.05 5.89 -4.38
CA CYS A 75 0.57 7.11 -3.86
C CYS A 75 1.82 7.55 -4.62
N TYR A 76 1.85 7.46 -5.96
CA TYR A 76 2.88 8.16 -6.76
C TYR A 76 2.94 9.67 -6.45
N SER A 77 1.89 10.25 -5.86
CA SER A 77 1.75 11.68 -5.54
C SER A 77 1.63 12.03 -4.04
N LEU A 78 1.70 11.06 -3.12
CA LEU A 78 1.63 11.33 -1.67
C LEU A 78 3.02 11.17 -1.02
N ASN A 79 3.32 12.06 -0.08
CA ASN A 79 4.57 12.04 0.67
C ASN A 79 4.75 10.69 1.38
N ALA A 80 5.99 10.22 1.45
CA ALA A 80 6.28 8.98 2.14
C ALA A 80 5.88 9.06 3.63
N ILE A 81 5.21 8.02 4.13
CA ILE A 81 4.80 7.98 5.53
C ILE A 81 6.02 7.81 6.44
N THR A 82 6.09 8.58 7.51
CA THR A 82 7.10 8.35 8.54
C THR A 82 6.73 7.12 9.36
N ASP A 83 7.70 6.38 9.87
CA ASP A 83 7.44 5.24 10.76
C ASP A 83 6.64 5.68 12.01
N GLN A 84 6.76 6.95 12.41
CA GLN A 84 6.00 7.49 13.52
C GLN A 84 4.50 7.58 13.18
N ASP A 85 4.17 8.04 11.99
CA ASP A 85 2.78 8.14 11.56
C ASP A 85 2.22 6.76 11.19
N LEU A 86 3.05 5.88 10.63
CA LEU A 86 2.66 4.50 10.36
C LEU A 86 2.28 3.76 11.64
N ALA A 87 3.01 3.94 12.75
CA ALA A 87 2.64 3.37 14.04
C ALA A 87 1.24 3.82 14.49
N LYS A 88 0.89 5.10 14.26
CA LYS A 88 -0.44 5.64 14.61
C LYS A 88 -1.53 5.04 13.73
N VAL A 89 -1.29 4.96 12.42
CA VAL A 89 -2.25 4.40 11.45
C VAL A 89 -2.53 2.93 11.76
N LEU A 90 -1.50 2.16 12.12
CA LEU A 90 -1.63 0.76 12.49
C LEU A 90 -2.08 0.53 13.94
N GLY A 91 -2.29 1.60 14.73
CA GLY A 91 -2.69 1.48 16.14
C GLY A 91 -1.69 0.70 17.01
N THR A 92 -0.40 0.72 16.66
CA THR A 92 0.64 -0.05 17.33
C THR A 92 1.64 0.86 18.05
N THR A 93 2.42 0.29 18.97
CA THR A 93 3.48 1.03 19.66
C THR A 93 4.72 1.15 18.76
N ARG A 94 5.50 2.23 18.94
CA ARG A 94 6.76 2.43 18.21
C ARG A 94 7.72 1.26 18.38
N TYR A 95 7.86 0.76 19.61
CA TYR A 95 8.69 -0.42 19.91
C TYR A 95 8.28 -1.66 19.10
N ARG A 96 6.98 -1.95 19.02
CA ARG A 96 6.49 -3.12 18.27
C ARG A 96 6.66 -2.93 16.77
N LEU A 97 6.39 -1.72 16.26
CA LEU A 97 6.64 -1.38 14.86
C LEU A 97 8.13 -1.56 14.52
N ASP A 98 9.03 -1.01 15.32
CA ASP A 98 10.47 -1.06 15.09
C ASP A 98 10.99 -2.50 15.07
N GLN A 99 10.49 -3.36 15.98
CA GLN A 99 10.80 -4.79 15.94
C GLN A 99 10.36 -5.44 14.63
N GLN A 100 9.13 -5.18 14.19
CA GLN A 100 8.57 -5.76 12.96
C GLN A 100 9.28 -5.24 11.72
N MET A 101 9.57 -3.94 11.65
CA MET A 101 10.37 -3.32 10.58
C MET A 101 11.76 -3.94 10.50
N SER A 102 12.44 -4.13 11.63
CA SER A 102 13.77 -4.76 11.65
C SER A 102 13.74 -6.18 11.11
N HIS A 103 12.66 -6.94 11.37
CA HIS A 103 12.50 -8.29 10.82
C HIS A 103 12.27 -8.25 9.30
N LEU A 104 11.41 -7.34 8.83
CA LEU A 104 11.12 -7.15 7.41
C LEU A 104 12.36 -6.68 6.63
N GLU A 105 13.17 -5.81 7.23
CA GLU A 105 14.43 -5.31 6.66
C GLU A 105 15.48 -6.42 6.58
N ALA A 106 15.61 -7.23 7.65
CA ALA A 106 16.49 -8.41 7.65
C ALA A 106 16.09 -9.46 6.61
N GLN A 107 14.80 -9.54 6.26
CA GLN A 107 14.28 -10.41 5.19
C GLN A 107 14.39 -9.78 3.80
N GLY A 108 14.88 -8.55 3.68
CA GLY A 108 15.00 -7.84 2.40
C GLY A 108 13.66 -7.45 1.76
N ILE A 109 12.56 -7.47 2.52
CA ILE A 109 11.22 -7.11 2.03
C ILE A 109 11.06 -5.59 1.96
N ILE A 110 11.64 -4.90 2.94
CA ILE A 110 11.68 -3.44 3.00
C ILE A 110 13.12 -2.95 3.10
N LYS A 111 13.32 -1.68 2.78
CA LYS A 111 14.58 -0.97 2.96
C LYS A 111 14.33 0.39 3.57
N LEU A 112 15.27 0.85 4.39
CA LEU A 112 15.28 2.22 4.85
C LEU A 112 15.50 3.18 3.67
N MET A 113 14.59 4.15 3.51
CA MET A 113 14.73 5.23 2.53
C MET A 113 15.40 6.45 3.17
N GLN A 114 15.03 6.77 4.41
CA GLN A 114 15.49 7.96 5.12
C GLN A 114 15.56 7.69 6.62
N GLU A 115 16.61 8.18 7.28
CA GLU A 115 16.84 7.97 8.73
C GLU A 115 16.10 8.99 9.61
N LYS A 116 15.92 10.23 9.13
CA LYS A 116 15.37 11.35 9.92
C LYS A 116 14.46 12.27 9.08
N PRO A 117 13.13 12.23 9.26
CA PRO A 117 12.39 11.19 9.99
C PRO A 117 12.61 9.80 9.36
N LYS A 118 12.46 8.76 10.17
CA LYS A 118 12.65 7.38 9.72
C LYS A 118 11.52 6.98 8.76
N ILE A 119 11.86 6.54 7.56
CA ILE A 119 10.93 6.17 6.49
C ILE A 119 11.43 4.89 5.83
N HIS A 120 10.59 3.87 5.78
CA HIS A 120 10.84 2.63 5.03
C HIS A 120 9.99 2.56 3.77
N GLN A 121 10.47 1.78 2.81
CA GLN A 121 9.75 1.45 1.58
C GLN A 121 9.98 -0.01 1.20
N LEU A 122 9.11 -0.57 0.36
CA LEU A 122 9.32 -1.89 -0.22
C LEU A 122 10.59 -1.92 -1.07
N THR A 123 11.27 -3.07 -1.10
CA THR A 123 12.36 -3.32 -2.04
C THR A 123 11.83 -3.55 -3.46
N ASN A 124 12.68 -3.33 -4.48
CA ASN A 124 12.26 -3.47 -5.88
C ASN A 124 11.81 -4.90 -6.21
N ASP A 125 12.38 -5.92 -5.56
CA ASP A 125 11.99 -7.33 -5.74
C ASP A 125 10.59 -7.64 -5.20
N ALA A 126 10.15 -6.90 -4.17
CA ALA A 126 8.77 -6.96 -3.69
C ALA A 126 7.81 -6.24 -4.66
N TYR A 127 8.24 -5.14 -5.27
CA TYR A 127 7.48 -4.43 -6.31
C TYR A 127 7.31 -5.23 -7.61
N LEU A 128 8.38 -5.85 -8.12
CA LEU A 128 8.43 -6.51 -9.44
C LEU A 128 7.51 -7.73 -9.56
N LYS A 129 7.03 -8.26 -8.44
CA LYS A 129 6.05 -9.35 -8.43
C LYS A 129 4.60 -8.85 -8.61
N LEU A 130 4.36 -7.54 -8.75
CA LEU A 130 3.03 -6.96 -8.96
C LEU A 130 2.63 -6.79 -10.43
N ASP A 131 3.59 -6.88 -11.35
CA ASP A 131 3.39 -6.81 -12.81
C ASP A 131 3.52 -8.21 -13.44
#